data_AF-A0A7V5DTI0-F1
#
_entry.id   AF-A0A7V5DTI0-F1
#
_cell.length_a   1.000
_cell.length_b   1.000
_cell.length_c   1.000
_cell.angle_alpha   90.00
_cell.angle_beta   90.00
_cell.angle_gamma   90.00
#
_symmetry.space_group_name_H-M   'P 1'
#
loop_
_entity.id
_entity.type
_entity.pdbx_description
1 polymer ?
#
loop_
_entity_poly.entity_id
_entity_poly.type
_entity_poly.pdbx_seq_one_letter_code
_entity_poly.pdbx_strand_id
1 'polypeptide(L)'
;MKPEEMLPLRFGQGNVDWQQRINWEELRKKRVARAHQFMAKWGIGSAIIYNHDRRRYLSSVWTHPYGKHLPYNFVLFIRDAGFPYVPVEKNVDAQRVIEDCPWLKGRILTEDELLQPKPYRYMPPDEAKRKWAITARQVKGLLKKHGVADLPISVDYC
;
A
#
# COMPACT_ATOMS: atom_id res chain seq x y z
N MET A 1 6.31 27.84 12.12
CA MET A 1 5.52 26.60 12.20
C MET A 1 5.25 26.33 13.67
N LYS A 2 4.00 26.09 14.05
CA LYS A 2 3.70 25.71 15.44
C LYS A 2 4.41 24.38 15.74
N PRO A 3 4.86 24.12 16.98
CA PRO A 3 5.50 22.84 17.33
C PRO A 3 4.66 21.62 16.96
N GLU A 4 3.34 21.79 16.99
CA GLU A 4 2.29 20.83 16.63
C GLU A 4 2.30 20.44 15.14
N GLU A 5 2.91 21.27 14.29
CA GLU A 5 3.01 21.07 12.84
C GLU A 5 4.36 20.46 12.43
N MET A 6 5.33 20.40 13.35
CA MET A 6 6.67 19.88 13.09
C MET A 6 6.70 18.37 13.33
N LEU A 7 6.69 17.58 12.24
CA LEU A 7 7.01 16.16 12.34
C LEU A 7 8.44 16.00 12.87
N PRO A 8 8.66 15.24 13.97
CA PRO A 8 10.00 15.07 14.51
C PRO A 8 10.90 14.36 13.49
N LEU A 9 11.99 15.03 13.12
CA LEU A 9 12.97 14.45 12.20
C LEU A 9 13.73 13.32 12.91
N ARG A 10 13.50 12.08 12.47
CA ARG A 10 14.24 10.91 12.95
C ARG A 10 15.50 10.72 12.11
N PHE A 11 16.64 11.16 12.64
CA PHE A 11 17.93 11.00 11.98
C PHE A 11 18.54 9.63 12.30
N GLY A 12 18.94 8.89 11.26
CA GLY A 12 19.68 7.65 11.44
C GLY A 12 21.14 7.94 11.83
N GLN A 13 21.81 6.96 12.43
CA GLN A 13 23.24 7.04 12.78
C GLN A 13 24.17 7.22 11.56
N GLY A 14 23.63 7.06 10.35
CA GLY A 14 24.35 7.18 9.10
C GLY A 14 24.01 8.44 8.30
N ASN A 15 23.82 9.59 8.93
CA ASN A 15 23.66 10.84 8.20
C ASN A 15 25.01 11.58 8.14
N VAL A 16 25.42 11.98 6.93
CA VAL A 16 26.63 12.79 6.69
C VAL A 16 26.32 13.81 5.60
N ASP A 17 27.04 14.92 5.62
CA ASP A 17 26.88 16.08 4.73
C ASP A 17 27.80 16.02 3.49
N TRP A 18 28.85 15.22 3.51
CA TRP A 18 29.85 15.10 2.44
C TRP A 18 29.65 13.89 1.51
N GLN A 19 28.66 13.03 1.76
CA GLN A 19 28.30 11.91 0.88
C GLN A 19 26.83 11.96 0.51
N GLN A 20 26.51 11.74 -0.76
CA GLN A 20 25.12 11.70 -1.24
C GLN A 20 24.28 10.57 -0.60
N ARG A 21 24.92 9.44 -0.24
CA ARG A 21 24.27 8.20 0.26
C ARG A 21 23.05 7.81 -0.58
N ILE A 22 22.04 7.17 0.03
CA ILE A 22 20.83 6.74 -0.67
C ILE A 22 19.83 7.91 -0.70
N ASN A 23 19.49 8.38 -1.90
CA ASN A 23 18.30 9.19 -2.09
C ASN A 23 17.05 8.29 -2.08
N TRP A 24 16.40 8.22 -0.92
CA TRP A 24 15.23 7.37 -0.72
C TRP A 24 14.01 7.78 -1.55
N GLU A 25 13.84 9.08 -1.81
CA GLU A 25 12.75 9.56 -2.65
C GLU A 25 12.91 9.09 -4.09
N GLU A 26 14.12 9.26 -4.64
CA GLU A 26 14.44 8.85 -6.00
C GLU A 26 14.32 7.33 -6.15
N LEU A 27 14.80 6.57 -5.16
CA LEU A 27 14.66 5.11 -5.11
C LEU A 27 13.18 4.68 -5.16
N ARG A 28 12.32 5.29 -4.33
CA ARG A 28 10.88 5.01 -4.30
C ARG A 28 10.23 5.28 -5.65
N LYS A 29 10.49 6.45 -6.25
CA LYS A 29 9.95 6.83 -7.56
C LYS A 29 10.40 5.87 -8.66
N LYS A 30 11.69 5.50 -8.69
CA LYS A 30 12.24 4.53 -9.66
C LYS A 30 11.56 3.16 -9.56
N ARG A 31 11.32 2.66 -8.35
CA ARG A 31 10.63 1.37 -8.13
C ARG A 31 9.19 1.40 -8.65
N VAL A 32 8.45 2.46 -8.35
CA VAL A 32 7.06 2.65 -8.80
C VAL A 32 6.99 2.82 -10.32
N ALA A 33 7.85 3.65 -10.90
CA ALA A 33 7.91 3.85 -12.35
C ALA A 33 8.19 2.55 -13.10
N ARG A 34 9.15 1.75 -12.60
CA ARG A 34 9.44 0.43 -13.16
C ARG A 34 8.22 -0.50 -13.12
N ALA A 35 7.49 -0.50 -12.01
CA ALA A 35 6.29 -1.33 -11.87
C ALA A 35 5.17 -0.91 -12.84
N HIS A 36 4.94 0.40 -13.02
CA HIS A 36 4.01 0.92 -14.03
C HIS A 36 4.39 0.49 -15.46
N GLN A 37 5.68 0.61 -15.81
CA GLN A 37 6.18 0.17 -17.12
C GLN A 37 5.92 -1.32 -17.38
N PHE A 38 6.12 -2.17 -16.36
CA PHE A 38 5.79 -3.59 -16.48
C PHE A 38 4.29 -3.83 -16.68
N MET A 39 3.44 -3.14 -15.92
CA MET A 39 1.99 -3.27 -16.09
C MET A 39 1.53 -2.82 -17.47
N ALA A 40 2.07 -1.71 -17.98
CA ALA A 40 1.80 -1.22 -19.33
C ALA A 40 2.23 -2.24 -20.39
N LYS A 41 3.46 -2.78 -20.27
CA LYS A 41 4.01 -3.80 -21.19
C LYS A 41 3.10 -5.03 -21.32
N TRP A 42 2.49 -5.46 -20.22
CA TRP A 42 1.68 -6.67 -20.17
C TRP A 42 0.17 -6.41 -20.17
N GLY A 43 -0.27 -5.17 -20.41
CA GLY A 43 -1.69 -4.82 -20.44
C GLY A 43 -2.43 -4.96 -19.10
N ILE A 44 -1.71 -4.99 -17.97
CA ILE A 44 -2.30 -5.16 -16.64
C ILE A 44 -2.86 -3.81 -16.16
N GLY A 45 -4.08 -3.79 -15.62
CA GLY A 45 -4.72 -2.59 -15.08
C GLY A 45 -4.43 -2.33 -13.61
N SER A 46 -4.37 -3.40 -12.81
CA SER A 46 -4.04 -3.29 -11.38
C SER A 46 -3.35 -4.56 -10.84
N ALA A 47 -2.72 -4.43 -9.68
CA ALA A 47 -2.14 -5.52 -8.93
C ALA A 47 -2.54 -5.45 -7.45
N ILE A 48 -3.06 -6.55 -6.91
CA ILE A 48 -3.30 -6.75 -5.49
C ILE A 48 -2.12 -7.54 -4.94
N ILE A 49 -1.37 -6.93 -4.04
CA ILE A 49 -0.06 -7.44 -3.61
C ILE A 49 -0.09 -7.71 -2.11
N TYR A 50 -0.16 -8.98 -1.74
CA TYR A 50 -0.15 -9.47 -0.36
C TYR A 50 1.27 -9.73 0.13
N ASN A 51 2.17 -10.18 -0.74
CA ASN A 51 3.52 -10.54 -0.34
C ASN A 51 4.21 -9.34 0.33
N HIS A 52 4.72 -9.58 1.55
CA HIS A 52 5.29 -8.54 2.40
C HIS A 52 6.42 -7.74 1.73
N ASP A 53 7.34 -8.44 1.05
CA ASP A 53 8.51 -7.79 0.49
C ASP A 53 8.16 -7.04 -0.80
N ARG A 54 7.22 -7.57 -1.59
CA ARG A 54 6.71 -6.88 -2.79
C ARG A 54 5.88 -5.66 -2.44
N ARG A 55 5.02 -5.72 -1.40
CA ARG A 55 4.29 -4.53 -0.94
C ARG A 55 5.25 -3.46 -0.44
N ARG A 56 6.26 -3.85 0.37
CA ARG A 56 7.28 -2.92 0.88
C ARG A 56 8.11 -2.33 -0.26
N TYR A 57 8.41 -3.11 -1.29
CA TYR A 57 9.13 -2.62 -2.46
C TYR A 57 8.41 -1.43 -3.13
N LEU A 58 7.08 -1.49 -3.25
CA LEU A 58 6.28 -0.44 -3.90
C LEU A 58 5.89 0.71 -2.96
N SER A 59 5.41 0.39 -1.76
CA SER A 59 4.89 1.41 -0.84
C SER A 59 5.96 2.00 0.07
N SER A 60 7.06 1.26 0.30
CA SER A 60 8.04 1.51 1.38
C SER A 60 7.46 1.56 2.79
N VAL A 61 6.21 1.11 2.96
CA VAL A 61 5.59 0.97 4.29
C VAL A 61 6.14 -0.28 4.93
N TRP A 62 6.66 -0.11 6.15
CA TRP A 62 7.02 -1.24 7.01
C TRP A 62 5.79 -1.63 7.84
N THR A 63 5.58 -2.93 7.97
CA THR A 63 4.52 -3.49 8.80
C THR A 63 5.14 -4.52 9.74
N HIS A 64 4.46 -4.84 10.82
CA HIS A 64 4.99 -5.76 11.82
C HIS A 64 5.40 -7.10 11.17
N PRO A 65 6.57 -7.69 11.53
CA PRO A 65 7.10 -8.90 10.88
C PRO A 65 6.14 -10.09 10.85
N TYR A 66 5.21 -10.16 11.81
CA TYR A 66 4.13 -11.16 11.82
C TYR A 66 3.30 -11.16 10.53
N GLY A 67 3.14 -10.00 9.89
CA GLY A 67 2.47 -9.83 8.61
C GLY A 67 3.21 -10.41 7.40
N LYS A 68 4.39 -11.03 7.59
CA LYS A 68 5.06 -11.85 6.57
C LYS A 68 4.44 -13.22 6.39
N HIS A 69 3.83 -13.78 7.43
CA HIS A 69 3.35 -15.16 7.45
C HIS A 69 1.87 -15.29 7.11
N LEU A 70 1.15 -14.18 7.00
CA LEU A 70 -0.29 -14.15 6.83
C LEU A 70 -0.66 -13.14 5.73
N PRO A 71 -1.48 -13.52 4.75
CA PRO A 71 -1.92 -12.64 3.66
C PRO A 71 -3.06 -11.71 4.11
N TYR A 72 -2.89 -11.01 5.24
CA TYR A 72 -3.94 -10.15 5.79
C TYR A 72 -3.80 -8.68 5.38
N ASN A 73 -2.57 -8.19 5.13
CA ASN A 73 -2.37 -6.89 4.51
C ASN A 73 -2.06 -7.06 3.02
N PHE A 74 -2.62 -6.17 2.22
CA PHE A 74 -2.25 -6.01 0.82
C PHE A 74 -2.05 -4.54 0.50
N VAL A 75 -1.46 -4.26 -0.66
CA VAL A 75 -1.53 -2.94 -1.29
C VAL A 75 -2.22 -3.07 -2.64
N LEU A 76 -3.00 -2.07 -3.02
CA LEU A 76 -3.62 -2.00 -4.34
C LEU A 76 -2.81 -1.06 -5.22
N PHE A 77 -2.11 -1.62 -6.19
CA PHE A 77 -1.32 -0.88 -7.15
C PHE A 77 -2.11 -0.74 -8.46
N ILE A 78 -2.42 0.48 -8.86
CA ILE A 78 -3.23 0.77 -10.05
C ILE A 78 -2.33 1.41 -11.10
N ARG A 79 -2.36 0.91 -12.33
CA ARG A 79 -1.51 1.41 -13.43
C ARG A 79 -1.72 2.91 -13.62
N ASP A 80 -0.63 3.64 -13.84
CA ASP A 80 -0.58 5.08 -14.09
C ASP A 80 -1.12 5.96 -12.94
N ALA A 81 -1.53 5.36 -11.82
CA ALA A 81 -2.06 6.07 -10.67
C ALA A 81 -0.97 6.56 -9.68
N GLY A 82 0.33 6.39 -9.96
CA GLY A 82 1.41 6.79 -9.05
C GLY A 82 1.69 5.74 -7.96
N PHE A 83 1.86 6.16 -6.70
CA PHE A 83 2.09 5.23 -5.58
C PHE A 83 0.86 4.34 -5.28
N PRO A 84 1.06 3.13 -4.72
CA PRO A 84 -0.04 2.21 -4.40
C PRO A 84 -0.95 2.77 -3.30
N TYR A 85 -2.21 2.36 -3.32
CA TYR A 85 -3.12 2.52 -2.19
C TYR A 85 -2.77 1.53 -1.10
N VAL A 86 -2.64 2.02 0.13
CA VAL A 86 -2.27 1.24 1.31
C VAL A 86 -3.43 1.28 2.29
N PRO A 87 -4.19 0.18 2.43
CA PRO A 87 -5.18 0.09 3.47
C PRO A 87 -4.51 -0.04 4.83
N VAL A 88 -5.03 0.67 5.83
CA VAL A 88 -4.55 0.68 7.22
C VAL A 88 -5.75 0.60 8.16
N GLU A 89 -5.52 0.13 9.38
CA GLU A 89 -6.56 0.20 10.42
C GLU A 89 -6.62 1.60 11.02
N LYS A 90 -7.80 2.22 11.00
CA LYS A 90 -8.01 3.62 11.41
C LYS A 90 -7.49 3.93 12.81
N ASN A 91 -7.76 3.03 13.77
CA ASN A 91 -7.46 3.25 15.19
C ASN A 91 -6.18 2.55 15.66
N VAL A 92 -5.41 1.93 14.76
CA VAL A 92 -4.19 1.18 15.11
C VAL A 92 -2.97 1.75 14.41
N ASP A 93 -2.97 1.73 13.07
CA ASP A 93 -1.77 2.03 12.29
C ASP A 93 -1.88 3.39 11.56
N ALA A 94 -3.09 3.88 11.28
CA ALA A 94 -3.30 4.96 10.32
C ALA A 94 -2.51 6.23 10.64
N GLN A 95 -2.59 6.72 11.88
CA GLN A 95 -1.87 7.93 12.29
C GLN A 95 -0.36 7.79 12.09
N ARG A 96 0.22 6.67 12.55
CA ARG A 96 1.66 6.43 12.45
C ARG A 96 2.12 6.34 11.00
N VAL A 97 1.39 5.62 10.16
CA VAL A 97 1.75 5.46 8.75
C VAL A 97 1.63 6.78 8.00
N ILE A 98 0.65 7.63 8.34
CA ILE A 98 0.51 8.98 7.76
C ILE A 98 1.72 9.87 8.11
N GLU A 99 2.16 9.84 9.37
CA GLU A 99 3.33 10.60 9.84
C GLU A 99 4.63 10.10 9.21
N ASP A 100 4.85 8.78 9.19
CA ASP A 100 6.12 8.18 8.78
C ASP A 100 6.28 8.05 7.25
N CYS A 101 5.16 8.02 6.49
CA CYS A 101 5.16 7.80 5.04
C CYS A 101 4.54 8.97 4.25
N PRO A 102 5.10 10.20 4.32
CA PRO A 102 4.51 11.39 3.69
C PRO A 102 4.40 11.29 2.16
N TRP A 103 5.20 10.44 1.51
CA TRP A 103 5.10 10.19 0.06
C TRP A 103 3.82 9.45 -0.35
N LEU A 104 3.05 8.92 0.61
CA LEU A 104 1.75 8.27 0.40
C LEU A 104 0.56 9.17 0.75
N LYS A 105 0.75 10.49 0.81
CA LYS A 105 -0.36 11.43 1.05
C LYS A 105 -1.51 11.19 0.06
N GLY A 106 -2.72 11.00 0.59
CA GLY A 106 -3.92 10.68 -0.20
C GLY A 106 -3.97 9.24 -0.76
N ARG A 107 -3.07 8.36 -0.32
CA ARG A 107 -3.00 6.94 -0.71
C ARG A 107 -3.18 5.97 0.46
N ILE A 108 -3.14 6.47 1.69
CA ILE A 108 -3.41 5.69 2.89
C ILE A 108 -4.93 5.70 3.08
N LEU A 109 -5.55 4.52 3.04
CA LEU A 109 -6.99 4.35 3.07
C LEU A 109 -7.40 3.59 4.34
N THR A 110 -8.53 3.98 4.94
CA THR A 110 -9.08 3.25 6.09
C THR A 110 -10.12 2.22 5.63
N GLU A 111 -10.69 1.47 6.56
CA GLU A 111 -11.65 0.38 6.31
C GLU A 111 -12.91 0.84 5.54
N ASP A 112 -13.28 2.12 5.69
CA ASP A 112 -14.39 2.76 4.98
C ASP A 112 -14.14 2.84 3.46
N GLU A 113 -12.88 3.02 3.07
CA GLU A 113 -12.47 3.21 1.67
C GLU A 113 -11.89 1.95 1.04
N LEU A 114 -11.10 1.18 1.81
CA LEU A 114 -10.50 -0.07 1.37
C LEU A 114 -10.26 -1.01 2.57
N LEU A 115 -11.20 -1.92 2.80
CA LEU A 115 -11.18 -2.89 3.88
C LEU A 115 -10.09 -3.94 3.67
N GLN A 116 -9.31 -4.19 4.72
CA GLN A 116 -8.52 -5.41 4.87
C GLN A 116 -9.40 -6.48 5.54
N PRO A 117 -9.76 -7.57 4.85
CA PRO A 117 -10.75 -8.53 5.36
C PRO A 117 -10.28 -9.37 6.55
N LYS A 118 -8.95 -9.53 6.73
CA LYS A 118 -8.28 -10.22 7.86
C LYS A 118 -9.05 -11.44 8.39
N PRO A 119 -9.26 -12.48 7.56
CA PRO A 119 -9.89 -13.71 8.03
C PRO A 119 -9.02 -14.36 9.13
N TYR A 120 -9.67 -14.90 10.15
CA TYR A 120 -9.02 -15.65 11.23
C TYR A 120 -9.66 -17.04 11.37
N ARG A 121 -8.96 -17.97 12.03
CA ARG A 121 -9.28 -19.40 12.05
C ARG A 121 -10.73 -19.75 12.45
N TYR A 122 -11.31 -18.96 13.35
CA TYR A 122 -12.65 -19.21 13.91
C TYR A 122 -13.72 -18.27 13.32
N MET A 123 -13.39 -17.51 12.26
CA MET A 123 -14.34 -16.62 11.61
C MET A 123 -15.42 -17.46 10.90
N PRO A 124 -16.73 -17.18 11.12
CA PRO A 124 -17.79 -17.82 10.36
C PRO A 124 -17.60 -17.62 8.84
N PRO A 125 -17.82 -18.64 7.99
CA PRO A 125 -17.64 -18.52 6.55
C PRO A 125 -18.42 -17.36 5.91
N ASP A 126 -19.64 -17.09 6.39
CA ASP A 126 -20.48 -15.99 5.90
C ASP A 126 -19.91 -14.61 6.24
N GLU A 127 -19.28 -14.47 7.41
CA GLU A 127 -18.59 -13.23 7.78
C GLU A 127 -17.37 -13.00 6.89
N ALA A 128 -16.56 -14.03 6.66
CA ALA A 128 -15.41 -13.96 5.76
C ALA A 128 -15.86 -13.57 4.35
N LYS A 129 -16.87 -14.25 3.82
CA LYS A 129 -17.46 -13.97 2.49
C LYS A 129 -17.96 -12.53 2.40
N ARG A 130 -18.64 -12.02 3.44
CA ARG A 130 -19.12 -10.63 3.50
C ARG A 130 -17.96 -9.64 3.44
N LYS A 131 -16.89 -9.85 4.22
CA LYS A 131 -15.71 -8.96 4.23
C LYS A 131 -15.01 -8.94 2.87
N TRP A 132 -14.78 -10.11 2.27
CA TRP A 132 -14.21 -10.20 0.92
C TRP A 132 -15.08 -9.53 -0.14
N ALA A 133 -16.40 -9.67 -0.07
CA ALA A 133 -17.33 -8.98 -0.97
C ALA A 133 -17.29 -7.45 -0.81
N ILE A 134 -17.13 -6.94 0.41
CA ILE A 134 -16.92 -5.50 0.66
C ILE A 134 -15.61 -5.04 0.02
N THR A 135 -14.49 -5.72 0.30
CA THR A 135 -13.18 -5.38 -0.28
C THR A 135 -13.22 -5.41 -1.81
N ALA A 136 -13.84 -6.43 -2.42
CA ALA A 136 -13.96 -6.53 -3.88
C ALA A 136 -14.76 -5.35 -4.47
N ARG A 137 -15.84 -4.89 -3.82
CA ARG A 137 -16.61 -3.72 -4.25
C ARG A 137 -15.79 -2.43 -4.16
N GLN A 138 -15.06 -2.24 -3.05
CA GLN A 138 -14.18 -1.08 -2.86
C GLN A 138 -13.04 -1.05 -3.89
N VAL A 139 -12.36 -2.18 -4.11
CA VAL A 139 -11.36 -2.33 -5.18
C VAL A 139 -11.97 -1.95 -6.53
N LYS A 140 -13.12 -2.51 -6.90
CA LYS A 140 -13.80 -2.17 -8.16
C LYS A 140 -14.10 -0.67 -8.28
N GLY A 141 -14.51 -0.03 -7.19
CA GLY A 141 -14.73 1.43 -7.15
C GLY A 141 -13.45 2.22 -7.48
N LEU A 142 -12.33 1.83 -6.88
CA LEU A 142 -11.02 2.44 -7.17
C LEU A 142 -10.58 2.18 -8.62
N LEU A 143 -10.76 0.97 -9.15
CA LEU A 143 -10.43 0.66 -10.54
C LEU A 143 -11.26 1.48 -11.54
N LYS A 144 -12.55 1.66 -11.27
CA LYS A 144 -13.44 2.53 -12.07
C LYS A 144 -12.99 3.97 -12.05
N LYS A 145 -12.62 4.50 -10.87
CA LYS A 145 -12.11 5.86 -10.70
C LYS A 145 -10.87 6.13 -11.57
N HIS A 146 -10.06 5.11 -11.82
CA HIS A 146 -8.85 5.21 -12.64
C HIS A 146 -9.02 4.69 -14.08
N GLY A 147 -10.23 4.32 -14.50
CA GLY A 147 -10.50 3.88 -15.88
C GLY A 147 -9.85 2.54 -16.26
N VAL A 148 -9.51 1.70 -15.28
CA VAL A 148 -8.86 0.39 -15.51
C VAL A 148 -9.72 -0.80 -15.08
N ALA A 149 -11.01 -0.58 -14.82
CA ALA A 149 -11.92 -1.62 -14.30
C ALA A 149 -12.10 -2.81 -15.26
N ASP A 150 -11.93 -2.59 -16.55
CA ASP A 150 -12.08 -3.62 -17.60
C ASP A 150 -10.74 -4.26 -18.00
N LEU A 151 -9.65 -3.92 -17.29
CA LEU A 151 -8.33 -4.48 -17.52
C LEU A 151 -8.01 -5.61 -16.53
N PRO A 152 -7.08 -6.53 -16.88
CA PRO A 152 -6.63 -7.59 -16.00
C PRO A 152 -6.13 -7.11 -14.63
N ILE A 153 -6.44 -7.88 -13.60
CA ILE A 153 -5.95 -7.70 -12.23
C ILE A 153 -4.95 -8.80 -11.93
N SER A 154 -3.73 -8.43 -11.53
CA SER A 154 -2.73 -9.36 -11.01
C SER A 154 -2.94 -9.58 -9.52
N VAL A 155 -2.83 -10.84 -9.06
CA VAL A 155 -2.86 -11.20 -7.63
C VAL A 155 -1.66 -12.09 -7.36
N ASP A 156 -0.87 -11.73 -6.35
CA ASP A 156 0.47 -12.29 -6.18
C ASP A 156 0.58 -13.39 -5.11
N TYR A 157 -0.55 -13.69 -4.47
CA TYR A 157 -0.71 -14.67 -3.42
C TYR A 157 -2.01 -15.44 -3.69
N CYS A 158 -1.88 -16.75 -3.89
CA CYS A 158 -2.98 -17.70 -3.98
C CYS A 158 -2.85 -18.68 -2.81
#